data_AF-A0A4P7UDP8-F1
#
_entry.id   AF-A0A4P7UDP8-F1
#
_cell.length_a   1.000
_cell.length_b   1.000
_cell.length_c   1.000
_cell.angle_alpha   90.00
_cell.angle_beta   90.00
_cell.angle_gamma   90.00
#
_symmetry.space_group_name_H-M   'P 1'
#
loop_
_entity.id
_entity.type
_entity.pdbx_description
1 polymer ?
#
loop_
_entity_poly.entity_id
_entity_poly.type
_entity_poly.pdbx_seq_one_letter_code
_entity_poly.pdbx_strand_id
1 'polypeptide(L)'
;MNDFRSERMPSAEGQGMARAAWDAYAKAVNTVITKPLIERTPVGDGLRSISANSVADLLGFWLVWQLHGGFEGLLSLGMSRSSIFRKVAAFRKVFKQHPDEFTLPGVSIDVAEYLTQSQEED
;
A
#
# COMPACT_ATOMS: atom_id res chain seq x y z
N MET A 1 -4.88 26.52 -8.36
CA MET A 1 -4.12 25.25 -8.22
C MET A 1 -3.13 25.47 -7.10
N ASN A 2 -3.45 25.00 -5.89
CA ASN A 2 -2.60 25.23 -4.72
C ASN A 2 -1.35 24.36 -4.85
N ASP A 3 -0.18 24.97 -4.71
CA ASP A 3 1.06 24.22 -4.53
C ASP A 3 1.12 23.74 -3.08
N PHE A 4 0.73 22.49 -2.84
CA PHE A 4 0.77 21.86 -1.51
C PHE A 4 2.19 21.72 -0.92
N ARG A 5 3.25 22.07 -1.67
CA ARG A 5 4.60 22.24 -1.12
C ARG A 5 4.74 23.54 -0.32
N SER A 6 3.90 24.53 -0.61
CA SER A 6 3.89 25.83 0.06
C SER A 6 2.95 25.86 1.28
N GLU A 7 1.99 24.94 1.35
CA GLU A 7 1.17 24.71 2.52
C GLU A 7 1.96 23.91 3.56
N ARG A 8 2.36 24.58 4.63
CA ARG A 8 3.18 23.99 5.69
C ARG A 8 2.32 22.96 6.43
N MET A 9 2.58 21.67 6.17
CA MET A 9 1.97 20.61 6.97
C MET A 9 2.26 20.87 8.46
N PRO A 10 1.29 20.66 9.38
CA PRO A 10 1.50 20.87 10.82
C PRO A 10 2.70 20.08 11.36
N SER A 11 2.99 18.92 10.75
CA SER A 11 4.20 18.12 10.95
C SER A 11 4.53 17.33 9.69
N ALA A 12 5.75 16.77 9.61
CA ALA A 12 6.14 15.86 8.53
C ALA A 12 5.28 14.57 8.47
N GLU A 13 4.61 14.23 9.57
CA GLU A 13 3.73 13.05 9.74
C GLU A 13 2.24 13.41 9.58
N GLY A 14 1.92 14.63 9.16
CA GLY A 14 0.56 15.16 9.18
C GLY A 14 0.01 15.20 10.62
N GLN A 15 -1.04 14.44 10.90
CA GLN A 15 -1.63 14.29 12.24
C GLN A 15 -0.90 13.26 13.13
N GLY A 16 0.09 12.54 12.62
CA GLY A 16 0.90 11.60 13.42
C GLY A 16 0.18 10.32 13.85
N MET A 17 -0.99 10.00 13.29
CA MET A 17 -1.79 8.84 13.70
C MET A 17 -1.05 7.51 13.49
N ALA A 18 -0.42 7.33 12.33
CA ALA A 18 0.33 6.11 12.01
C ALA A 18 1.52 5.91 12.97
N ARG A 19 2.25 6.99 13.26
CA ARG A 19 3.37 6.98 14.20
C ARG A 19 2.90 6.62 15.62
N ALA A 20 1.80 7.23 16.08
CA ALA A 20 1.23 6.96 17.39
C ALA A 20 0.78 5.50 17.55
N ALA A 21 0.10 4.95 16.55
CA ALA A 21 -0.32 3.54 16.55
C ALA A 21 0.89 2.59 16.61
N TRP A 22 1.94 2.88 15.84
CA TRP A 22 3.17 2.10 15.86
C TRP A 22 3.88 2.16 17.22
N ASP A 23 4.02 3.35 17.80
CA ASP A 23 4.67 3.52 19.09
C ASP A 23 3.89 2.84 20.23
N ALA A 24 2.55 2.83 20.16
CA ALA A 24 1.70 2.08 21.08
C ALA A 24 1.96 0.56 21.00
N TYR A 25 2.02 0.01 19.78
CA TYR A 25 2.39 -1.39 19.55
C TYR A 25 3.82 -1.69 20.03
N ALA A 26 4.80 -0.89 19.62
CA ALA A 26 6.20 -1.10 19.97
C ALA A 26 6.43 -1.06 21.50
N LYS A 27 5.72 -0.16 22.20
CA LYS A 27 5.73 -0.07 23.66
C LYS A 27 5.10 -1.32 24.31
N ALA A 28 4.04 -1.88 23.72
CA ALA A 28 3.40 -3.10 24.21
C ALA A 28 4.23 -4.37 24.00
N VAL A 29 5.05 -4.42 22.94
CA VAL A 29 5.80 -5.63 22.51
C VAL A 29 7.27 -5.66 22.99
N ASN A 30 7.70 -4.67 23.78
CA ASN A 30 9.00 -4.65 24.48
C ASN A 30 10.23 -4.87 23.55
N THR A 31 10.39 -3.96 22.58
CA THR A 31 11.58 -3.45 21.84
C THR A 31 12.75 -4.36 21.38
N VAL A 32 12.87 -5.63 21.76
CA VAL A 32 14.00 -6.50 21.33
C VAL A 32 13.71 -7.24 20.02
N ILE A 33 12.45 -7.35 19.61
CA ILE A 33 12.02 -8.27 18.53
C ILE A 33 11.55 -7.54 17.25
N THR A 34 11.36 -6.21 17.26
CA THR A 34 10.63 -5.53 16.16
C THR A 34 11.36 -5.49 14.82
N LYS A 35 12.66 -5.15 14.76
CA LYS A 35 13.42 -5.16 13.50
C LYS A 35 13.46 -6.53 12.81
N PRO A 36 13.86 -7.63 13.49
CA PRO A 36 13.91 -8.94 12.86
C PRO A 36 12.53 -9.50 12.48
N LEU A 37 11.44 -9.01 13.09
CA LEU A 37 10.08 -9.44 12.72
C LEU A 37 9.53 -8.70 11.49
N ILE A 38 9.77 -7.38 11.38
CA ILE A 38 9.36 -6.60 10.19
C ILE A 38 10.03 -7.18 8.94
N GLU A 39 11.30 -7.56 9.06
CA GLU A 39 12.09 -8.21 8.00
C GLU A 39 11.58 -9.61 7.61
N ARG A 40 10.63 -10.19 8.34
CA ARG A 40 9.99 -11.49 8.02
C ARG A 40 8.58 -11.33 7.45
N THR A 41 8.12 -10.11 7.23
CA THR A 41 6.84 -9.85 6.56
C THR A 41 7.03 -9.81 5.05
N PRO A 42 5.99 -10.06 4.24
CA PRO A 42 6.08 -9.91 2.78
C PRO A 42 6.56 -8.52 2.34
N VAL A 43 6.21 -7.48 3.11
CA VAL A 43 6.69 -6.11 2.89
C VAL A 43 8.17 -5.96 3.24
N GLY A 44 8.61 -6.56 4.35
CA GLY A 44 10.02 -6.60 4.75
C GLY A 44 10.91 -7.33 3.76
N ASP A 45 10.45 -8.46 3.21
CA ASP A 45 11.14 -9.19 2.14
C ASP A 45 11.24 -8.33 0.87
N GLY A 46 10.16 -7.61 0.53
CA GLY A 46 10.17 -6.64 -0.55
C GLY A 46 11.21 -5.54 -0.33
N LEU A 47 11.26 -4.95 0.86
CA LEU A 47 12.21 -3.89 1.24
C LEU A 47 13.68 -4.35 1.22
N ARG A 48 13.96 -5.64 1.45
CA ARG A 48 15.31 -6.20 1.28
C ARG A 48 15.71 -6.30 -0.19
N SER A 49 14.74 -6.49 -1.08
CA SER A 49 14.98 -6.71 -2.50
C SER A 49 15.05 -5.42 -3.34
N ILE A 50 14.39 -4.34 -2.90
CA ILE A 50 14.25 -3.07 -3.64
C ILE A 50 14.10 -1.87 -2.69
N SER A 51 14.11 -0.65 -3.22
CA SER A 51 13.93 0.58 -2.43
C SER A 51 12.55 0.68 -1.77
N ALA A 52 12.46 1.37 -0.64
CA ALA A 52 11.19 1.63 0.07
C ALA A 52 10.13 2.30 -0.81
N ASN A 53 10.54 3.27 -1.64
CA ASN A 53 9.64 3.95 -2.58
C ASN A 53 9.04 2.98 -3.60
N SER A 54 9.82 2.02 -4.08
CA SER A 54 9.36 1.01 -5.02
C SER A 54 8.39 0.03 -4.37
N VAL A 55 8.62 -0.35 -3.10
CA VAL A 55 7.68 -1.20 -2.35
C VAL A 55 6.35 -0.47 -2.11
N ALA A 56 6.42 0.81 -1.72
CA ALA A 56 5.24 1.64 -1.51
C ALA A 56 4.40 1.79 -2.80
N ASP A 57 5.04 2.04 -3.96
CA ASP A 57 4.34 2.09 -5.26
C ASP A 57 3.67 0.76 -5.61
N LEU A 58 4.32 -0.37 -5.33
CA LEU A 58 3.76 -1.69 -5.62
C LEU A 58 2.60 -2.07 -4.68
N LEU A 59 2.68 -1.70 -3.40
CA LEU A 59 1.57 -1.88 -2.46
C LEU A 59 0.39 -0.98 -2.81
N GLY A 60 0.66 0.27 -3.22
CA GLY A 60 -0.39 1.17 -3.74
C GLY A 60 -1.03 0.61 -5.00
N PHE A 61 -0.24 0.08 -5.93
CA PHE A 61 -0.74 -0.63 -7.10
C PHE A 61 -1.61 -1.84 -6.74
N TRP A 62 -1.19 -2.67 -5.77
CA TRP A 62 -1.99 -3.81 -5.30
C TRP A 62 -3.31 -3.38 -4.67
N LEU A 63 -3.33 -2.31 -3.87
CA LEU A 63 -4.57 -1.79 -3.29
C LEU A 63 -5.56 -1.38 -4.37
N VAL A 64 -5.12 -0.58 -5.36
CA VAL A 64 -5.98 -0.15 -6.47
C VAL A 64 -6.40 -1.34 -7.33
N TRP A 65 -5.53 -2.33 -7.53
CA TRP A 65 -5.86 -3.58 -8.22
C TRP A 65 -7.03 -4.30 -7.55
N GLN A 66 -7.00 -4.44 -6.22
CA GLN A 66 -8.06 -5.11 -5.46
C GLN A 66 -9.36 -4.30 -5.48
N LEU A 67 -9.29 -2.98 -5.33
CA LEU A 67 -10.48 -2.11 -5.28
C LEU A 67 -11.23 -1.99 -6.61
N HIS A 68 -10.52 -2.01 -7.74
CA HIS A 68 -11.12 -1.76 -9.05
C HIS A 68 -11.29 -3.03 -9.90
N GLY A 69 -11.08 -4.23 -9.35
CA GLY A 69 -11.28 -5.46 -10.11
C GLY A 69 -10.16 -5.75 -11.12
N GLY A 70 -8.93 -5.36 -10.78
CA GLY A 70 -7.72 -5.76 -11.47
C GLY A 70 -7.50 -5.12 -12.83
N PHE A 71 -7.20 -5.94 -13.83
CA PHE A 71 -6.68 -5.47 -15.12
C PHE A 71 -7.65 -4.56 -15.88
N GLU A 72 -8.90 -5.01 -16.07
CA GLU A 72 -9.92 -4.25 -16.80
C GLU A 72 -10.33 -2.98 -16.05
N GLY A 73 -10.41 -3.06 -14.71
CA GLY A 73 -10.64 -1.89 -13.87
C GLY A 73 -9.60 -0.80 -14.06
N LEU A 74 -8.32 -1.18 -13.98
CA LEU A 74 -7.22 -0.24 -14.20
C LEU A 74 -7.17 0.31 -15.64
N LEU A 75 -7.57 -0.49 -16.64
CA LEU A 75 -7.74 0.00 -18.01
C LEU A 75 -8.84 1.05 -18.10
N SER A 76 -10.00 0.80 -17.47
CA SER A 76 -11.12 1.74 -17.45
C SER A 76 -10.76 3.06 -16.74
N LEU A 77 -9.86 3.00 -15.75
CA LEU A 77 -9.28 4.17 -15.07
C LEU A 77 -8.21 4.90 -15.90
N GLY A 78 -7.94 4.45 -17.13
CA GLY A 78 -7.03 5.10 -18.07
C GLY A 78 -5.56 4.63 -17.98
N MET A 79 -5.25 3.60 -17.20
CA MET A 79 -3.89 3.05 -17.17
C MET A 79 -3.61 2.25 -18.46
N SER A 80 -2.52 2.56 -19.16
CA SER A 80 -2.17 1.82 -20.38
C SER A 80 -1.85 0.35 -20.09
N ARG A 81 -2.24 -0.56 -20.99
CA ARG A 81 -1.98 -2.01 -20.90
C ARG A 81 -0.52 -2.31 -20.57
N SER A 82 0.41 -1.67 -21.29
CA SER A 82 1.85 -1.84 -21.09
C SER A 82 2.29 -1.43 -19.68
N SER A 83 1.68 -0.39 -19.09
CA SER A 83 1.98 0.02 -17.71
C SER A 83 1.50 -1.01 -16.71
N ILE A 84 0.29 -1.54 -16.89
CA ILE A 84 -0.27 -2.58 -16.03
C ILE A 84 0.62 -3.82 -16.05
N PHE A 85 1.00 -4.32 -17.24
CA PHE A 85 1.90 -5.48 -17.35
C PHE A 85 3.25 -5.25 -16.67
N ARG A 86 3.86 -4.07 -16.81
CA ARG A 86 5.11 -3.73 -16.11
C ARG A 86 4.94 -3.78 -14.59
N LYS A 87 3.86 -3.22 -14.05
CA LYS A 87 3.57 -3.22 -12.61
C LYS A 87 3.29 -4.64 -12.10
N VAL A 88 2.51 -5.46 -12.82
CA VAL A 88 2.31 -6.88 -12.50
C VAL A 88 3.63 -7.65 -12.48
N ALA A 89 4.48 -7.47 -13.49
CA ALA A 89 5.77 -8.14 -13.56
C ALA A 89 6.70 -7.73 -12.41
N ALA A 90 6.76 -6.43 -12.09
CA ALA A 90 7.51 -5.92 -10.95
C ALA A 90 6.97 -6.49 -9.62
N PHE A 91 5.66 -6.52 -9.46
CA PHE A 91 5.01 -7.07 -8.27
C PHE A 91 5.37 -8.55 -8.06
N ARG A 92 5.23 -9.37 -9.11
CA ARG A 92 5.61 -10.79 -9.09
C ARG A 92 7.09 -11.00 -8.78
N LYS A 93 7.96 -10.11 -9.27
CA LYS A 93 9.40 -10.20 -8.99
C LYS A 93 9.70 -9.99 -7.51
N VAL A 94 9.00 -9.06 -6.86
CA VAL A 94 9.21 -8.66 -5.47
C VAL A 94 8.53 -9.62 -4.50
N PHE A 95 7.21 -9.81 -4.64
CA PHE A 95 6.39 -10.57 -3.69
C PHE A 95 6.21 -12.05 -4.07
N LYS A 96 6.77 -12.48 -5.21
CA LYS A 96 6.73 -13.88 -5.71
C LYS A 96 5.33 -14.42 -6.00
N GLN A 97 4.30 -13.56 -5.99
CA GLN A 97 2.91 -13.91 -6.20
C GLN A 97 2.26 -12.94 -7.19
N HIS A 98 1.16 -13.35 -7.82
CA HIS A 98 0.36 -12.45 -8.63
C HIS A 98 -0.43 -11.47 -7.72
N PRO A 99 -0.65 -10.20 -8.11
CA PRO A 99 -1.41 -9.24 -7.31
C PRO A 99 -2.81 -9.71 -6.91
N ASP A 100 -3.41 -10.57 -7.73
CA ASP A 100 -4.74 -11.17 -7.50
C ASP A 100 -4.75 -12.22 -6.37
N GLU A 101 -3.66 -12.95 -6.21
CA GLU A 101 -3.50 -14.02 -5.22
C GLU A 101 -2.83 -13.52 -3.94
N PHE A 102 -2.23 -12.33 -3.98
CA PHE A 102 -1.44 -11.80 -2.89
C PHE A 102 -2.32 -11.35 -1.73
N THR A 103 -2.10 -11.97 -0.57
CA THR A 103 -2.72 -11.58 0.69
C THR A 103 -1.67 -10.95 1.60
N LEU A 104 -1.96 -9.75 2.13
CA LEU A 104 -1.12 -9.11 3.14
C LEU A 104 -1.65 -9.48 4.54
N PRO A 105 -0.92 -10.27 5.36
CA PRO A 105 -1.42 -10.69 6.66
C PRO A 105 -1.76 -9.50 7.56
N GLY A 106 -2.94 -9.54 8.19
CA GLY A 106 -3.43 -8.46 9.05
C GLY A 106 -4.04 -7.27 8.32
N VAL A 107 -4.13 -7.30 6.98
CA VAL A 107 -4.82 -6.29 6.18
C VAL A 107 -5.98 -6.95 5.43
N SER A 108 -7.18 -6.40 5.59
CA SER A 108 -8.39 -6.83 4.89
C SER A 108 -8.94 -5.67 4.07
N ILE A 109 -9.43 -5.96 2.86
CA ILE A 109 -10.07 -4.97 1.98
C ILE A 109 -11.53 -5.37 1.83
N ASP A 110 -12.45 -4.51 2.28
CA ASP A 110 -13.88 -4.65 2.01
C ASP A 110 -14.26 -3.75 0.82
N VAL A 111 -14.44 -4.38 -0.34
CA VAL A 111 -14.79 -3.68 -1.58
C VAL A 111 -16.24 -3.19 -1.54
N ALA A 112 -17.13 -3.90 -0.86
CA ALA A 112 -18.54 -3.52 -0.79
C ALA A 112 -18.72 -2.25 0.05
N GLU A 113 -18.04 -2.18 1.20
CA GLU A 113 -18.02 -0.96 2.02
C GLU A 113 -17.41 0.21 1.25
N TYR A 114 -16.28 -0.01 0.56
CA TYR A 114 -15.62 1.01 -0.25
C TYR A 114 -16.52 1.60 -1.35
N LEU A 115 -17.23 0.74 -2.09
CA LEU A 115 -18.12 1.19 -3.17
C LEU A 115 -19.41 1.85 -2.64
N THR A 116 -19.86 1.50 -1.43
CA THR A 116 -21.06 2.10 -0.82
C THR A 116 -20.81 3.56 -0.43
N GLN A 117 -19.62 3.89 0.09
CA GLN A 117 -19.26 5.28 0.43
C GLN A 117 -19.11 6.18 -0.80
N SER A 118 -18.80 5.61 -1.97
CA SER A 118 -18.66 6.38 -3.21
C SER A 118 -20.00 6.88 -3.78
N GLN A 119 -21.14 6.43 -3.23
CA GLN A 119 -22.49 6.82 -3.68
C GLN A 119 -23.11 7.97 -2.86
N GLU A 120 -22.45 8.45 -1.79
CA GLU A 120 -22.99 9.49 -0.90
C GLU A 120 -22.54 10.93 -1.25
N GLU A 121 -21.74 11.13 -2.31
CA GLU A 121 -21.21 12.44 -2.70
C GLU A 121 -21.73 13.04 -4.03
N ASP A 122 -22.82 12.48 -4.61
CA ASP A 122 -23.47 13.07 -5.81
C ASP A 122 -24.67 13.99 -5.48
#